data_AF-A0A1R1XQ53-F1
#
_entry.id   AF-A0A1R1XQ53-F1
#
_cell.length_a   1.000
_cell.length_b   1.000
_cell.length_c   1.000
_cell.angle_alpha   90.00
_cell.angle_beta   90.00
_cell.angle_gamma   90.00
#
_symmetry.space_group_name_H-M   'P 1'
#
loop_
_entity.id
_entity.type
_entity.pdbx_description
1 polymer ?
#
loop_
_entity_poly.entity_id
_entity_poly.type
_entity_poly.pdbx_seq_one_letter_code
_entity_poly.pdbx_strand_id
1 'polypeptide(L)'
;MSETAATPISGAQYIARSLKAQGVQVVFGLVGIPVISQALINEGVQFIAFRHEQSACYAASAYGSTSLSHIPLKSINPLDLIN
;
A
#
# COMPACT_ATOMS: atom_id res chain seq x y z
N MET A 1 37.36 4.98 -5.01
CA MET A 1 36.28 4.12 -4.48
C MET A 1 35.12 5.02 -4.15
N SER A 2 34.16 5.14 -5.07
CA SER A 2 32.98 5.98 -4.93
C SER A 2 31.99 5.28 -4.01
N GLU A 3 31.82 5.81 -2.81
CA GLU A 3 30.82 5.38 -1.86
C GLU A 3 29.44 5.58 -2.48
N THR A 4 28.74 4.47 -2.75
CA THR A 4 27.39 4.52 -3.31
C THR A 4 26.46 4.85 -2.14
N ALA A 5 26.33 6.13 -1.80
CA ALA A 5 25.40 6.58 -0.79
C ALA A 5 23.97 6.22 -1.25
N ALA A 6 23.42 5.15 -0.69
CA ALA A 6 22.06 4.72 -0.94
C ALA A 6 21.13 5.88 -0.61
N THR A 7 20.39 6.37 -1.60
CA THR A 7 19.45 7.47 -1.41
C THR A 7 18.44 7.04 -0.34
N PRO A 8 18.26 7.83 0.74
CA PRO A 8 17.37 7.44 1.82
C PRO A 8 15.95 7.26 1.26
N ILE A 9 15.36 6.09 1.53
CA ILE A 9 13.98 5.81 1.13
C ILE A 9 13.03 6.77 1.84
N SER A 10 12.05 7.30 1.10
CA SER A 10 11.03 8.17 1.71
C SER A 10 10.13 7.36 2.65
N GLY A 11 9.54 8.01 3.67
CA GLY A 11 8.56 7.35 4.54
C GLY A 11 7.36 6.77 3.77
N ALA A 12 6.96 7.45 2.68
CA ALA A 12 5.91 6.95 1.78
C ALA A 12 6.33 5.64 1.08
N GLN A 13 7.58 5.54 0.62
CA GLN A 13 8.12 4.29 0.07
C GLN A 13 8.12 3.16 1.10
N TYR A 14 8.53 3.44 2.34
CA TYR A 14 8.56 2.45 3.41
C TYR A 14 7.16 1.89 3.71
N ILE A 15 6.15 2.76 3.77
CA ILE A 15 4.75 2.36 3.93
C ILE A 15 4.27 1.53 2.74
N ALA A 16 4.54 1.97 1.51
CA ALA A 16 4.11 1.27 0.30
C ALA A 16 4.71 -0.15 0.22
N ARG A 17 6.01 -0.31 0.52
CA ARG A 17 6.68 -1.60 0.56
C ARG A 17 6.14 -2.48 1.68
N SER A 18 5.87 -1.91 2.86
CA SER A 18 5.27 -2.64 3.98
C SER A 18 3.88 -3.18 3.62
N LEU A 19 3.02 -2.34 3.02
CA LEU A 19 1.69 -2.74 2.57
C LEU A 19 1.77 -3.86 1.53
N LYS A 20 2.69 -3.76 0.57
CA LYS A 20 2.92 -4.81 -0.42
C LYS A 20 3.35 -6.13 0.23
N ALA A 21 4.25 -6.08 1.22
CA ALA A 21 4.70 -7.25 1.97
C ALA A 21 3.55 -7.91 2.77
N GLN A 22 2.58 -7.14 3.26
CA GLN A 22 1.35 -7.66 3.87
C GLN A 22 0.34 -8.22 2.86
N GLY A 23 0.65 -8.19 1.56
CA GLY A 23 -0.23 -8.68 0.50
C GLY A 23 -1.33 -7.70 0.08
N VAL A 24 -1.23 -6.43 0.47
CA VAL A 24 -2.17 -5.39 0.01
C VAL A 24 -1.97 -5.14 -1.48
N GLN A 25 -3.05 -5.31 -2.24
CA GLN A 25 -3.04 -5.13 -3.71
C GLN A 25 -3.69 -3.82 -4.14
N VAL A 26 -4.67 -3.33 -3.38
CA VAL A 26 -5.48 -2.16 -3.71
C VAL A 26 -5.61 -1.26 -2.48
N VAL A 27 -5.44 0.05 -2.67
CA VAL A 27 -5.65 1.09 -1.67
C VAL A 27 -6.68 2.09 -2.21
N PHE A 28 -7.70 2.38 -1.40
CA PHE A 28 -8.74 3.35 -1.71
C PHE A 28 -8.44 4.63 -0.92
N GLY A 29 -8.28 5.78 -1.59
CA GLY A 29 -7.84 7.01 -0.94
C GLY A 29 -8.36 8.28 -1.59
N LEU A 30 -8.10 9.42 -0.94
CA LEU A 30 -8.55 10.72 -1.43
C LEU A 30 -7.51 11.37 -2.36
N VAL A 31 -7.97 12.12 -3.36
CA VAL A 31 -7.10 12.88 -4.29
C VAL A 31 -6.57 14.21 -3.71
N GLY A 32 -6.99 14.61 -2.51
CA GLY A 32 -6.72 15.95 -1.96
C GLY A 32 -5.23 16.28 -1.82
N ILE A 33 -4.51 15.56 -0.96
CA ILE A 33 -3.06 15.65 -0.85
C ILE A 33 -2.51 14.22 -0.95
N PRO A 34 -2.09 13.79 -2.14
CA PRO A 34 -1.66 12.42 -2.37
C PRO A 34 -0.25 12.17 -1.81
N VAL A 35 -0.10 12.04 -0.49
CA VAL A 35 1.19 11.87 0.19
C VAL A 35 1.87 10.54 -0.16
N ILE A 36 1.10 9.46 -0.32
CA ILE A 36 1.64 8.09 -0.50
C ILE A 36 1.30 7.45 -1.86
N SER A 37 0.42 8.06 -2.65
CA SER A 37 -0.11 7.41 -3.86
C SER A 37 0.98 7.08 -4.88
N GLN A 38 1.94 7.98 -5.08
CA GLN A 38 3.04 7.76 -6.02
C GLN A 38 3.94 6.60 -5.56
N ALA A 39 4.21 6.50 -4.26
CA ALA A 39 4.99 5.41 -3.71
C ALA A 39 4.25 4.06 -3.84
N LEU A 40 2.93 4.05 -3.61
CA LEU A 40 2.10 2.86 -3.80
C LEU A 40 2.12 2.37 -5.25
N ILE A 41 1.94 3.28 -6.20
CA ILE A 41 1.97 2.97 -7.64
C ILE A 41 3.34 2.41 -8.03
N ASN A 42 4.43 3.03 -7.56
CA ASN A 42 5.80 2.58 -7.84
C ASN A 42 6.09 1.18 -7.29
N GLU A 43 5.53 0.81 -6.14
CA GLU A 43 5.65 -0.54 -5.53
C GLU A 43 4.64 -1.56 -6.12
N GLY A 44 3.85 -1.15 -7.12
CA GLY A 44 2.86 -2.02 -7.78
C GLY A 44 1.65 -2.33 -6.91
N VAL A 45 1.24 -1.37 -6.07
CA VAL A 45 -0.04 -1.36 -5.36
C VAL A 45 -1.00 -0.43 -6.10
N GLN A 46 -2.19 -0.92 -6.44
CA GLN A 46 -3.18 -0.14 -7.16
C GLN A 46 -3.80 0.92 -6.23
N PHE A 47 -3.75 2.18 -6.63
CA PHE A 47 -4.38 3.28 -5.89
C PHE A 47 -5.67 3.72 -6.60
N ILE A 48 -6.81 3.60 -5.94
CA ILE A 48 -8.12 4.06 -6.44
C ILE A 48 -8.47 5.36 -5.73
N ALA A 49 -8.56 6.44 -6.50
CA ALA A 49 -8.79 7.77 -5.98
C ALA A 49 -10.28 8.13 -5.91
N PHE A 50 -10.67 8.76 -4.80
CA PHE A 50 -12.03 9.24 -4.53
C PHE A 50 -12.04 10.74 -4.22
N ARG A 51 -13.17 11.39 -4.49
CA ARG A 51 -13.42 12.78 -4.10
C ARG A 51 -13.97 12.92 -2.68
N HIS A 52 -14.58 11.86 -2.15
CA HIS A 52 -15.20 11.85 -0.82
C HIS A 52 -14.68 10.63 -0.04
N GLU A 53 -14.32 10.85 1.22
CA GLU A 53 -13.82 9.81 2.14
C GLU A 53 -14.85 8.70 2.32
N GLN A 54 -16.13 9.08 2.44
CA GLN A 54 -17.22 8.12 2.61
C GLN A 54 -17.30 7.12 1.45
N SER A 55 -17.19 7.61 0.20
CA SER A 55 -17.18 6.74 -0.98
C SER A 55 -15.98 5.78 -0.99
N ALA A 56 -14.81 6.25 -0.55
CA ALA A 56 -13.62 5.41 -0.43
C ALA A 56 -13.82 4.30 0.62
N CYS A 57 -14.38 4.64 1.79
CA CYS A 57 -14.68 3.67 2.85
C CYS A 57 -15.69 2.61 2.39
N TYR A 58 -16.77 3.01 1.70
CA TYR A 58 -17.74 2.06 1.18
C TYR A 58 -17.13 1.12 0.13
N ALA A 59 -16.33 1.65 -0.79
CA ALA A 59 -15.62 0.85 -1.78
C ALA A 59 -14.64 -0.14 -1.13
N ALA A 60 -13.85 0.31 -0.15
CA ALA A 60 -12.94 -0.55 0.62
C ALA A 60 -13.68 -1.66 1.37
N SER A 61 -14.82 -1.33 1.98
CA SER A 61 -15.65 -2.29 2.73
C SER A 61 -16.25 -3.36 1.81
N ALA A 62 -16.79 -2.95 0.65
CA ALA A 62 -17.32 -3.87 -0.34
C ALA A 62 -16.22 -4.75 -0.95
N TYR A 63 -15.06 -4.16 -1.27
CA TYR A 63 -13.91 -4.88 -1.82
C TYR A 63 -13.37 -5.90 -0.83
N GLY A 64 -13.20 -5.53 0.44
CA GLY A 64 -12.81 -6.43 1.51
C GLY A 64 -13.81 -7.57 1.70
N SER A 65 -15.10 -7.25 1.80
CA SER A 65 -16.15 -8.28 2.02
C SER A 65 -16.19 -9.32 0.90
N THR A 66 -15.97 -8.90 -0.35
CA THR A 66 -16.00 -9.81 -1.50
C THR A 66 -14.68 -10.57 -1.67
N SER A 67 -13.54 -9.89 -1.49
CA SER A 67 -12.20 -10.47 -1.72
C SER A 67 -11.73 -11.37 -0.57
N LEU A 68 -12.12 -11.07 0.67
CA LEU A 68 -11.76 -11.87 1.85
C LEU A 68 -12.39 -13.27 1.85
N SER A 69 -13.41 -13.52 1.02
CA SER A 69 -13.95 -14.88 0.81
C SER A 69 -12.95 -15.84 0.15
N HIS A 70 -11.89 -15.33 -0.49
CA HIS A 70 -10.95 -16.13 -1.28
C HIS A 70 -9.48 -15.99 -0.87
N ILE A 71 -9.11 -15.07 0.02
CA ILE A 71 -7.71 -14.87 0.41
C ILE A 71 -7.33 -15.82 1.56
N PRO A 72 -6.44 -16.80 1.35
CA PRO A 72 -5.86 -17.53 2.47
C PRO A 72 -5.03 -16.56 3.29
N LEU A 73 -5.35 -16.42 4.59
CA LEU A 73 -4.55 -15.64 5.54
C LEU A 73 -3.12 -16.18 5.51
N LYS A 74 -2.23 -15.50 4.78
CA LYS A 74 -0.82 -15.85 4.74
C LYS A 74 -0.22 -15.38 6.05
N SER A 75 0.27 -16.33 6.85
CA SER A 75 1.03 -16.08 8.07
C SER A 75 2.26 -15.24 7.71
N ILE A 76 2.19 -13.94 7.91
CA ILE A 76 3.27 -13.00 7.65
C ILE A 76 4.22 -13.06 8.86
N ASN A 77 5.47 -13.41 8.61
CA ASN A 77 6.50 -13.40 9.65
C ASN A 77 7.02 -11.96 9.83
N PRO A 78 7.12 -11.45 11.07
CA PRO A 78 7.60 -10.09 11.33
C PRO A 78 9.07 -9.85 10.90
N LEU A 79 9.82 -10.91 10.59
CA LEU A 79 11.20 -10.86 10.12
C LEU A 79 11.33 -10.51 8.62
N ASP A 80 10.27 -10.69 7.82
CA ASP A 80 10.29 -10.33 6.38
C ASP A 80 10.29 -8.81 6.15
N LEU A 81 10.09 -8.01 7.21
CA LEU A 81 10.01 -6.54 7.14
C LEU A 81 11.35 -5.83 7.41
N ILE A 82 12.41 -6.57 7.75
CA ILE A 82 13.66 -6.01 8.32
C ILE A 82 14.86 -6.07 7.35
N ASN A 83 14.73 -6.68 6.16
CA ASN A 83 15.78 -6.72 5.13
C ASN A 83 15.34 -6.01 3.85
#